data_AF-A0A4W5LXS4-F1
#
_entry.id   AF-A0A4W5LXS4-F1
#
_cell.length_a   1.000
_cell.length_b   1.000
_cell.length_c   1.000
_cell.angle_alpha   90.00
_cell.angle_beta   90.00
_cell.angle_gamma   90.00
#
_symmetry.space_group_name_H-M   'P 1'
#
loop_
_entity.id
_entity.type
_entity.pdbx_description
1 polymer ?
#
loop_
_entity_poly.entity_id
_entity_poly.type
_entity_poly.pdbx_seq_one_letter_code
_entity_poly.pdbx_strand_id
1 'polypeptide(L)'
;MYANDPIKELFKILILIIFSPPLSQERFQFPSNICDVSEDAKDLISRLICGRERRLGQNGIGDFKDHPFFAGIDWEHIRSTEAPYIPDVSSPSDTSNFDVDDDILKNPDIAPPVTHSGFTGQHLPFVGFTYTTDSCFSDRGSVNRAVLSDGSSQDGGGEERVPPDQEGGLEVEAFERRIRRLEQEKQELNRKLQGELLGGRGQRDTLTTYTHKHPL
;
A
#
# COMPACT_ATOMS: atom_id res chain seq x y z
N MET A 1 -8.56 -23.92 -34.50
CA MET A 1 -9.51 -22.81 -34.73
C MET A 1 -9.31 -21.84 -33.57
N TYR A 2 -8.40 -20.87 -33.73
CA TYR A 2 -8.23 -19.82 -32.74
C TYR A 2 -9.37 -18.82 -32.95
N ALA A 3 -10.28 -18.74 -31.99
CA ALA A 3 -11.27 -17.67 -31.98
C ALA A 3 -10.51 -16.33 -31.91
N ASN A 4 -10.87 -15.40 -32.79
CA ASN A 4 -10.45 -14.01 -32.70
C ASN A 4 -10.94 -13.48 -31.35
N ASP A 5 -10.03 -13.43 -30.38
CA ASP A 5 -10.30 -12.93 -29.04
C ASP A 5 -10.22 -11.39 -29.11
N PRO A 6 -11.37 -10.69 -29.08
CA PRO A 6 -11.40 -9.24 -29.25
C PRO A 6 -10.63 -8.51 -28.14
N ILE A 7 -10.41 -9.16 -26.98
CA ILE A 7 -9.63 -8.58 -25.88
C ILE A 7 -8.13 -8.63 -26.20
N LYS A 8 -7.63 -9.74 -26.76
CA LYS A 8 -6.20 -9.85 -27.14
C LYS A 8 -5.83 -8.86 -28.24
N GLU A 9 -6.73 -8.60 -29.17
CA GLU A 9 -6.52 -7.61 -30.24
C GLU A 9 -6.61 -6.16 -29.73
N LEU A 10 -7.50 -5.88 -28.77
CA LEU A 10 -7.51 -4.59 -28.08
C LEU A 10 -6.21 -4.34 -27.31
N PHE A 11 -5.67 -5.34 -26.62
CA PHE A 11 -4.41 -5.20 -25.89
C PHE A 11 -3.23 -4.92 -26.83
N LYS A 12 -3.17 -5.60 -28.00
CA LYS A 12 -2.16 -5.31 -29.03
C LYS A 12 -2.30 -3.89 -29.57
N ILE A 13 -3.52 -3.44 -29.87
CA ILE A 13 -3.75 -2.09 -30.39
C ILE A 13 -3.46 -1.03 -29.32
N LEU A 14 -3.87 -1.25 -28.07
CA LEU A 14 -3.61 -0.35 -26.95
C LEU A 14 -2.11 -0.23 -26.66
N ILE A 15 -1.35 -1.34 -26.72
CA ILE A 15 0.12 -1.34 -26.64
C ILE A 15 0.71 -0.53 -27.81
N LEU A 16 0.25 -0.75 -29.04
CA LEU A 16 0.71 0.04 -30.20
C LEU A 16 0.39 1.54 -30.06
N ILE A 17 -0.64 1.92 -29.32
CA ILE A 17 -1.03 3.33 -29.08
C ILE A 17 -0.21 3.95 -27.95
N ILE A 18 0.06 3.20 -26.88
CA ILE A 18 0.84 3.68 -25.71
C ILE A 18 2.33 3.80 -26.04
N PHE A 19 2.86 2.88 -26.84
CA PHE A 19 4.30 2.81 -27.15
C PHE A 19 4.69 3.49 -28.47
N SER A 20 3.73 3.98 -29.26
CA SER A 20 4.04 4.77 -30.45
C SER A 20 4.30 6.23 -30.06
N PRO A 21 5.40 6.85 -30.52
CA PRO A 21 5.73 8.25 -30.20
C PRO A 21 4.56 9.17 -30.56
N PRO A 22 4.42 10.33 -29.88
CA PRO A 22 3.23 11.17 -29.96
C PRO A 22 3.00 11.59 -31.42
N LEU A 23 2.13 10.86 -32.10
CA LEU A 23 1.62 11.25 -33.39
C LEU A 23 0.82 12.52 -33.12
N SER A 24 1.28 13.63 -33.68
CA SER A 24 0.42 14.78 -33.90
C SER A 24 -0.90 14.26 -34.48
N GLN A 25 -2.02 14.64 -33.85
CA GLN A 25 -3.37 14.13 -34.13
C GLN A 25 -3.79 14.21 -35.61
N GLU A 26 -3.04 14.91 -36.45
CA GLU A 26 -3.27 15.05 -37.88
C GLU A 26 -3.00 13.79 -38.71
N ARG A 27 -2.36 12.73 -38.19
CA ARG A 27 -1.99 11.54 -38.98
C ARG A 27 -2.28 10.17 -38.37
N PHE A 28 -3.23 10.05 -37.43
CA PHE A 28 -3.67 8.70 -37.04
C PHE A 28 -4.42 8.03 -38.21
N GLN A 29 -3.91 6.89 -38.66
CA GLN A 29 -4.54 6.08 -39.70
C GLN A 29 -4.43 4.61 -39.29
N PHE A 30 -5.52 3.87 -39.47
CA PHE A 30 -5.47 2.42 -39.36
C PHE A 30 -4.56 1.85 -40.45
N PRO A 31 -3.71 0.85 -40.14
CA PRO A 31 -2.91 0.18 -41.15
C PRO A 31 -3.80 -0.42 -42.25
N SER A 32 -3.52 -0.08 -43.51
CA SER A 32 -4.33 -0.49 -44.66
C SER A 32 -4.25 -1.98 -44.99
N ASN A 33 -3.26 -2.68 -44.44
CA ASN A 33 -3.03 -4.11 -44.59
C ASN A 33 -3.73 -4.97 -43.53
N ILE A 34 -4.46 -4.36 -42.59
CA ILE A 34 -5.17 -5.06 -41.51
C ILE A 34 -6.67 -4.97 -41.78
N CYS A 35 -7.29 -6.11 -42.09
CA CYS A 35 -8.70 -6.19 -42.51
C CYS A 35 -9.59 -6.92 -41.49
N ASP A 36 -8.99 -7.50 -40.45
CA ASP A 36 -9.60 -8.38 -39.45
C ASP A 36 -10.09 -7.64 -38.19
N VAL A 37 -9.98 -6.31 -38.17
CA VAL A 37 -10.50 -5.46 -37.10
C VAL A 37 -11.92 -4.99 -37.44
N SER A 38 -12.88 -5.27 -36.55
CA SER A 38 -14.27 -4.81 -36.69
C SER A 38 -14.40 -3.29 -36.73
N GLU A 39 -15.44 -2.78 -37.40
CA GLU A 39 -15.71 -1.34 -37.46
C GLU A 39 -16.03 -0.77 -36.06
N ASP A 40 -16.71 -1.52 -35.19
CA ASP A 40 -16.97 -1.11 -33.82
C ASP A 40 -15.67 -0.91 -33.01
N ALA A 41 -14.67 -1.78 -33.23
CA ALA A 41 -13.35 -1.62 -32.61
C ALA A 41 -12.64 -0.38 -33.14
N LYS A 42 -12.67 -0.15 -34.46
CA LYS A 42 -12.07 1.05 -35.07
C LYS A 42 -12.74 2.33 -34.58
N ASP A 43 -14.06 2.32 -34.40
CA ASP A 43 -14.81 3.46 -33.84
C ASP A 43 -14.38 3.73 -32.40
N LEU A 44 -14.33 2.69 -31.55
CA LEU A 44 -13.86 2.82 -30.16
C LEU A 44 -12.46 3.45 -30.11
N ILE A 45 -11.52 2.93 -30.89
CA ILE A 45 -10.14 3.41 -30.95
C ILE A 45 -10.10 4.86 -31.44
N SER A 46 -10.87 5.21 -32.48
CA SER A 46 -10.92 6.58 -33.02
C SER A 46 -11.51 7.58 -32.02
N ARG A 47 -12.45 7.14 -31.17
CA ARG A 47 -13.03 7.96 -30.10
C ARG A 47 -12.17 8.03 -28.84
N LEU A 48 -11.13 7.21 -28.74
CA LEU A 48 -10.10 7.31 -27.70
C LEU A 48 -8.91 8.17 -28.16
N ILE A 49 -8.43 7.91 -29.37
CA ILE A 49 -7.34 8.66 -30.02
C ILE A 49 -7.91 9.86 -30.77
N CYS A 50 -8.44 10.81 -30.02
CA CYS A 50 -8.95 12.06 -30.57
C CYS A 50 -8.66 13.23 -29.62
N GLY A 51 -9.11 14.42 -30.01
CA GLY A 51 -9.14 15.59 -29.14
C GLY A 51 -9.98 15.34 -27.89
N ARG A 52 -9.58 15.97 -26.78
CA ARG A 52 -10.18 15.76 -25.45
C ARG A 52 -11.70 15.95 -25.43
N GLU A 53 -12.19 16.88 -26.26
CA GLU A 53 -13.59 17.28 -26.37
C GLU A 53 -14.50 16.21 -26.96
N ARG A 54 -13.94 15.28 -27.75
CA ARG A 54 -14.68 14.14 -28.32
C ARG A 54 -14.32 12.80 -27.68
N ARG A 55 -13.39 12.81 -26.73
CA ARG A 55 -12.87 11.57 -26.12
C ARG A 55 -13.95 10.94 -25.25
N LEU A 56 -14.13 9.62 -25.38
CA LEU A 56 -14.99 8.85 -24.47
C LEU A 56 -14.46 8.90 -23.02
N GLY A 57 -15.37 8.82 -22.06
CA GLY A 57 -15.05 8.85 -20.63
C GLY A 57 -15.34 10.20 -19.96
N GLN A 58 -15.84 11.19 -20.71
CA GLN A 58 -16.25 12.48 -20.15
C GLN A 58 -17.47 12.31 -19.23
N ASN A 59 -18.36 11.37 -19.52
CA ASN A 59 -19.48 11.02 -18.64
C ASN A 59 -19.18 9.78 -17.78
N GLY A 60 -17.90 9.45 -17.60
CA GLY A 60 -17.45 8.27 -16.87
C GLY A 60 -17.63 6.98 -17.67
N ILE A 61 -17.84 5.86 -16.96
CA ILE A 61 -17.85 4.52 -17.56
C ILE A 61 -19.06 4.27 -18.48
N GLY A 62 -20.15 5.04 -18.34
CA GLY A 62 -21.36 4.89 -19.16
C GLY A 62 -21.06 4.98 -20.66
N ASP A 63 -20.20 5.92 -21.04
CA ASP A 63 -19.72 6.10 -22.42
C ASP A 63 -19.14 4.81 -23.04
N PHE A 64 -18.55 3.94 -22.22
CA PHE A 64 -18.00 2.65 -22.64
C PHE A 64 -19.02 1.54 -22.60
N LYS A 65 -19.88 1.50 -21.56
CA LYS A 65 -20.93 0.48 -21.45
C LYS A 65 -21.92 0.52 -22.62
N ASP A 66 -22.21 1.72 -23.11
CA ASP A 66 -23.15 1.95 -24.21
C ASP A 66 -22.52 1.78 -25.60
N HIS A 67 -21.20 1.57 -25.67
CA HIS A 67 -20.48 1.49 -26.94
C HIS A 67 -20.70 0.11 -27.62
N PRO A 68 -21.03 0.05 -28.93
CA PRO A 68 -21.31 -1.21 -29.64
C PRO A 68 -20.22 -2.27 -29.55
N PHE A 69 -18.95 -1.85 -29.49
CA PHE A 69 -17.81 -2.74 -29.29
C PHE A 69 -17.94 -3.64 -28.04
N PHE A 70 -18.57 -3.14 -26.96
CA PHE A 70 -18.77 -3.89 -25.72
C PHE A 70 -20.18 -4.52 -25.63
N ALA A 71 -20.90 -4.60 -26.75
CA ALA A 71 -22.21 -5.25 -26.79
C ALA A 71 -22.11 -6.70 -26.30
N GLY A 72 -23.01 -7.08 -25.39
CA GLY A 72 -23.05 -8.42 -24.80
C GLY A 72 -22.12 -8.63 -23.60
N ILE A 73 -21.31 -7.64 -23.20
CA ILE A 73 -20.55 -7.70 -21.95
C ILE A 73 -21.48 -7.46 -20.75
N ASP A 74 -21.57 -8.44 -19.86
CA ASP A 74 -22.16 -8.26 -18.54
C ASP A 74 -21.14 -7.58 -17.60
N TRP A 75 -21.26 -6.25 -17.50
CA TRP A 75 -20.36 -5.42 -16.68
C TRP A 75 -20.52 -5.66 -15.17
N GLU A 76 -21.65 -6.18 -14.70
CA GLU A 76 -21.89 -6.44 -13.28
C GLU A 76 -21.18 -7.74 -12.85
N HIS A 77 -21.16 -8.74 -13.73
CA HIS A 77 -20.60 -10.06 -13.44
C HIS A 77 -19.27 -10.36 -14.15
N ILE A 78 -18.65 -9.37 -14.82
CA ILE A 78 -17.43 -9.54 -15.62
C ILE A 78 -16.28 -10.23 -14.87
N ARG A 79 -16.15 -10.00 -13.55
CA ARG A 79 -15.11 -10.61 -12.71
C ARG A 79 -15.35 -12.08 -12.39
N SER A 80 -16.59 -12.55 -12.57
CA SER A 80 -17.00 -13.93 -12.33
C SER A 80 -17.04 -14.76 -13.62
N THR A 81 -16.96 -14.11 -14.78
CA THR A 81 -16.89 -14.77 -16.09
C THR A 81 -15.54 -15.45 -16.27
N GLU A 82 -15.53 -16.58 -16.97
CA GLU A 82 -14.29 -17.26 -17.34
C GLU A 82 -13.40 -16.37 -18.22
N ALA A 83 -12.15 -16.18 -17.80
CA ALA A 83 -11.19 -15.39 -18.56
C ALA A 83 -10.74 -16.15 -19.83
N PRO A 84 -10.59 -15.47 -20.98
CA PRO A 84 -10.22 -16.12 -22.24
C PRO A 84 -8.74 -16.56 -22.28
N TYR A 85 -7.96 -16.21 -21.26
CA TYR A 85 -6.58 -16.64 -21.09
C TYR A 85 -6.29 -16.84 -19.60
N ILE A 86 -5.68 -17.98 -19.29
CA ILE A 86 -5.16 -18.30 -17.96
C ILE A 86 -3.65 -18.42 -18.14
N PRO A 87 -2.83 -17.56 -17.48
CA PRO A 87 -1.39 -17.62 -17.59
C PRO A 87 -0.84 -18.89 -16.93
N ASP A 88 0.15 -19.50 -17.56
CA ASP A 88 0.90 -20.61 -16.97
C ASP A 88 1.81 -20.06 -15.86
N VAL A 89 1.70 -20.62 -14.67
CA VAL A 89 2.51 -20.26 -13.50
C VAL A 89 3.09 -21.53 -12.90
N SER A 90 4.41 -21.64 -12.90
CA SER A 90 5.13 -22.83 -12.42
C SER A 90 5.29 -22.86 -10.89
N SER A 91 5.32 -21.69 -10.24
CA SER A 91 5.47 -21.56 -8.78
C SER A 91 4.98 -20.19 -8.27
N PRO A 92 4.74 -20.02 -6.96
CA PRO A 92 4.33 -18.72 -6.39
C PRO A 92 5.33 -17.58 -6.57
N SER A 93 6.59 -17.89 -6.86
CA SER A 93 7.67 -16.91 -7.12
C SER A 93 8.09 -16.88 -8.59
N ASP A 94 7.28 -17.44 -9.49
CA ASP A 94 7.58 -17.47 -10.92
C ASP A 94 7.52 -16.05 -11.51
N THR A 95 8.62 -15.62 -12.13
CA THR A 95 8.75 -14.32 -12.79
C THR A 95 8.76 -14.43 -14.32
N SER A 96 8.51 -15.62 -14.90
CA SER A 96 8.60 -15.86 -16.35
C SER A 96 7.57 -15.13 -17.20
N ASN A 97 6.46 -14.69 -16.61
CA ASN A 97 5.45 -13.86 -17.27
C ASN A 97 5.82 -12.37 -17.30
N PHE A 98 7.02 -11.99 -16.84
CA PHE A 98 7.54 -10.63 -16.84
C PHE A 98 8.83 -10.56 -17.66
N ASP A 99 9.01 -9.47 -18.41
CA ASP A 99 10.29 -9.16 -19.05
C ASP A 99 11.28 -8.68 -17.97
N VAL A 100 12.46 -9.31 -17.89
CA VAL A 100 13.51 -8.94 -16.94
C VAL A 100 14.55 -8.09 -17.67
N ASP A 101 14.52 -6.78 -17.44
CA ASP A 101 15.56 -5.86 -17.90
C ASP A 101 16.71 -5.81 -16.86
N ASP A 102 17.72 -6.65 -17.06
CA ASP A 102 18.89 -6.75 -16.16
C ASP A 102 19.68 -5.43 -16.03
N ASP A 103 19.50 -4.49 -16.95
CA ASP A 103 20.23 -3.22 -16.97
C ASP A 103 19.65 -2.14 -16.04
N ILE A 104 18.41 -2.27 -15.57
CA ILE A 104 17.75 -1.30 -14.67
C ILE A 104 18.15 -1.50 -13.21
N LEU A 105 18.58 -2.71 -12.84
CA LEU A 105 19.03 -3.04 -11.47
C LEU A 105 20.36 -2.36 -11.08
N LYS A 106 21.04 -1.74 -12.05
CA LYS A 106 22.22 -0.89 -11.83
C LYS A 106 21.77 0.53 -11.48
N ASN A 107 20.99 0.71 -10.42
CA ASN A 107 20.70 2.04 -9.91
C ASN A 107 22.04 2.65 -9.40
N PRO A 108 22.54 3.76 -9.97
CA PRO A 108 23.72 4.42 -9.43
C PRO A 108 23.41 4.90 -8.02
N ASP A 109 24.21 4.46 -7.06
CA ASP A 109 24.19 4.80 -5.63
C ASP A 109 23.48 6.13 -5.31
N ILE A 110 22.18 6.08 -5.01
CA ILE A 110 21.43 7.24 -4.50
C ILE A 110 21.84 7.39 -3.04
N ALA A 111 22.89 8.17 -2.81
CA ALA A 111 23.34 8.50 -1.46
C ALA A 111 22.25 9.32 -0.73
N PRO A 112 22.05 9.09 0.58
CA PRO A 112 21.14 9.92 1.36
C PRO A 112 21.61 11.39 1.30
N PRO A 113 20.67 12.35 1.26
CA PRO A 113 21.01 13.76 1.23
C PRO A 113 21.81 14.18 2.46
N VAL A 114 22.75 15.11 2.28
CA VAL A 114 23.62 15.62 3.35
C VAL A 114 22.82 16.09 4.56
N THR A 115 23.23 15.66 5.75
CA THR A 115 22.57 16.00 7.01
C THR A 115 23.02 17.37 7.50
N HIS A 116 22.07 18.26 7.78
CA HIS A 116 22.32 19.54 8.45
C HIS A 116 22.12 19.40 9.98
N SER A 117 22.77 20.24 10.79
CA SER A 117 22.71 20.20 12.26
C SER A 117 21.39 20.71 12.87
N GLY A 118 20.28 20.66 12.12
CA GLY A 118 18.95 21.12 12.54
C GLY A 118 17.84 20.16 12.09
N PHE A 119 16.57 20.55 12.29
CA PHE A 119 15.43 19.78 11.77
C PHE A 119 15.48 19.77 10.24
N THR A 120 15.82 18.62 9.65
CA THR A 120 15.99 18.50 8.20
C THR A 120 14.67 18.25 7.46
N GLY A 121 13.64 17.74 8.16
CA GLY A 121 12.35 17.39 7.57
C GLY A 121 12.41 16.32 6.47
N GLN A 122 13.54 15.64 6.30
CA GLN A 122 13.79 14.72 5.16
C GLN A 122 12.78 13.58 5.07
N HIS A 123 12.18 13.16 6.18
CA HIS A 123 11.18 12.09 6.21
C HIS A 123 9.73 12.59 6.16
N LEU A 124 9.48 13.90 6.20
CA LEU A 124 8.11 14.44 6.12
C LEU A 124 7.35 14.01 4.84
N PRO A 125 7.99 13.89 3.66
CA PRO A 125 7.31 13.39 2.47
C PRO A 125 6.75 11.96 2.59
N PHE A 126 7.20 11.18 3.58
CA PHE A 126 6.77 9.78 3.78
C PHE A 126 5.80 9.61 4.96
N VAL A 127 5.41 10.69 5.64
CA VAL A 127 4.39 10.61 6.70
C VAL A 127 3.05 10.22 6.08
N GLY A 128 2.40 9.19 6.63
CA GLY A 128 1.17 8.61 6.07
C GLY A 128 1.39 7.58 4.97
N PHE A 129 2.64 7.27 4.61
CA PHE A 129 2.94 6.22 3.63
C PHE A 129 2.68 4.80 4.18
N THR A 130 2.96 4.59 5.47
CA THR A 130 2.82 3.27 6.10
C THR A 130 1.38 2.81 6.08
N TYR A 131 1.15 1.65 5.45
CA TYR A 131 -0.14 0.99 5.43
C TYR A 131 0.00 -0.46 5.90
N THR A 132 -0.96 -0.92 6.70
CA THR A 132 -1.06 -2.31 7.13
C THR A 132 -2.48 -2.79 6.86
N THR A 133 -2.63 -3.70 5.89
CA THR A 133 -3.92 -4.32 5.61
C THR A 133 -4.47 -5.01 6.86
N ASP A 134 -5.79 -5.01 7.01
CA ASP A 134 -6.53 -5.61 8.13
C ASP A 134 -6.25 -5.02 9.53
N SER A 135 -5.48 -3.93 9.63
CA SER A 135 -5.34 -3.17 10.86
C SER A 135 -6.52 -2.22 11.05
N CYS A 136 -7.14 -2.24 12.24
CA CYS A 136 -8.17 -1.28 12.63
C CYS A 136 -7.64 0.16 12.78
N PHE A 137 -6.32 0.34 12.79
CA PHE A 137 -5.63 1.63 12.81
C PHE A 137 -5.11 2.06 11.44
N SER A 138 -5.31 1.25 10.40
CA SER A 138 -5.02 1.68 9.03
C SER A 138 -6.00 2.77 8.59
N ASP A 139 -5.70 3.47 7.50
CA ASP A 139 -6.63 4.42 6.88
C ASP A 139 -7.97 3.78 6.46
N ARG A 140 -8.00 2.46 6.30
CA ARG A 140 -9.22 1.67 6.04
C ARG A 140 -9.88 1.14 7.31
N GLY A 141 -9.25 1.36 8.46
CA GLY A 141 -9.73 1.01 9.78
C GLY A 141 -11.01 1.78 10.14
N SER A 142 -12.02 1.05 10.63
CA SER A 142 -13.36 1.54 11.03
C SER A 142 -14.22 2.18 9.93
N VAL A 143 -14.63 1.35 8.96
CA VAL A 143 -15.97 1.44 8.32
C VAL A 143 -16.96 0.42 8.91
N ASN A 144 -16.54 -0.46 9.83
CA ASN A 144 -17.38 -1.56 10.36
C ASN A 144 -18.01 -1.32 11.75
N ARG A 145 -18.00 -0.10 12.30
CA ARG A 145 -18.61 0.19 13.62
C ARG A 145 -19.92 0.99 13.55
N ALA A 146 -20.75 0.73 12.54
CA ALA A 146 -22.10 1.29 12.47
C ALA A 146 -23.18 0.39 11.83
N VAL A 147 -22.86 -0.79 11.27
CA VAL A 147 -23.84 -1.60 10.50
C VAL A 147 -24.34 -2.86 11.25
N LEU A 148 -23.95 -3.10 12.50
CA LEU A 148 -24.46 -4.22 13.31
C LEU A 148 -25.34 -3.80 14.49
N SER A 149 -25.96 -2.62 14.45
CA SER A 149 -26.94 -2.20 15.45
C SER A 149 -28.11 -1.44 14.82
N ASP A 150 -28.80 -2.05 13.86
CA ASP A 150 -30.25 -1.83 13.78
C ASP A 150 -30.93 -3.09 13.22
N GLY A 151 -31.52 -3.87 14.13
CA GLY A 151 -32.07 -5.18 13.82
C GLY A 151 -32.43 -5.97 15.06
N SER A 152 -33.07 -5.34 16.06
CA SER A 152 -33.69 -6.07 17.17
C SER A 152 -35.20 -6.14 16.98
N SER A 153 -35.69 -7.32 16.60
CA SER A 153 -37.02 -7.81 16.98
C SER A 153 -36.96 -9.34 17.11
N GLN A 154 -36.83 -9.76 18.36
CA GLN A 154 -37.38 -10.96 19.01
C GLN A 154 -37.50 -12.28 18.22
N ASP A 155 -36.68 -13.26 18.59
CA ASP A 155 -37.06 -14.57 19.19
C ASP A 155 -35.73 -15.25 19.59
N GLY A 156 -35.48 -15.83 20.77
CA GLY A 156 -36.26 -16.88 21.45
C GLY A 156 -35.51 -18.22 21.31
N GLY A 157 -34.58 -18.55 22.24
CA GLY A 157 -33.98 -19.90 22.31
C GLY A 157 -32.56 -19.90 22.88
N GLY A 158 -32.38 -20.45 24.09
CA GLY A 158 -31.10 -20.52 24.78
C GLY A 158 -30.23 -21.68 24.30
N GLU A 159 -28.94 -21.40 24.09
CA GLU A 159 -27.86 -22.37 24.17
C GLU A 159 -26.62 -21.69 24.75
N GLU A 160 -25.88 -22.48 25.51
CA GLU A 160 -24.84 -22.13 26.46
C GLU A 160 -23.74 -21.25 25.85
N ARG A 161 -23.54 -20.04 26.40
CA ARG A 161 -22.42 -19.17 26.01
C ARG A 161 -21.09 -19.82 26.41
N VAL A 162 -20.37 -20.33 25.43
CA VAL A 162 -18.91 -20.50 25.52
C VAL A 162 -18.29 -19.09 25.52
N PRO A 163 -17.49 -18.68 26.53
CA PRO A 163 -16.87 -17.37 26.54
C PRO A 163 -15.78 -17.25 25.45
N PRO A 164 -15.67 -16.11 24.75
CA PRO A 164 -14.62 -15.89 23.76
C PRO A 164 -13.32 -15.40 24.42
N ASP A 165 -12.21 -15.98 23.94
CA ASP A 165 -10.83 -15.50 23.91
C ASP A 165 -10.11 -15.21 25.24
N GLN A 166 -9.52 -16.27 25.79
CA GLN A 166 -8.58 -16.25 26.92
C GLN A 166 -7.18 -15.69 26.57
N GLU A 167 -6.91 -15.39 25.30
CA GLU A 167 -5.56 -15.09 24.80
C GLU A 167 -5.17 -13.61 25.02
N GLY A 168 -6.12 -12.68 24.90
CA GLY A 168 -5.87 -11.25 25.13
C GLY A 168 -5.75 -10.86 26.62
N GLY A 169 -6.31 -11.65 27.53
CA GLY A 169 -6.28 -11.35 28.98
C GLY A 169 -4.91 -11.55 29.63
N LEU A 170 -4.18 -12.59 29.20
CA LEU A 170 -2.88 -12.93 29.77
C LEU A 170 -1.80 -11.89 29.44
N GLU A 171 -1.83 -11.35 28.22
CA GLU A 171 -0.92 -10.28 27.80
C GLU A 171 -1.20 -8.98 28.55
N VAL A 172 -2.48 -8.59 28.67
CA VAL A 172 -2.89 -7.40 29.42
C VAL A 172 -2.44 -7.49 30.88
N GLU A 173 -2.64 -8.64 31.54
CA GLU A 173 -2.16 -8.84 32.91
C GLU A 173 -0.63 -8.81 33.04
N ALA A 174 0.11 -9.27 32.03
CA ALA A 174 1.57 -9.21 32.02
C ALA A 174 2.07 -7.75 31.92
N PHE A 175 1.45 -6.95 31.06
CA PHE A 175 1.75 -5.53 30.93
C PHE A 175 1.40 -4.75 32.20
N GLU A 176 0.25 -5.00 32.81
CA GLU A 176 -0.13 -4.34 34.07
C GLU A 176 0.83 -4.68 35.22
N ARG A 177 1.28 -5.93 35.32
CA ARG A 177 2.28 -6.34 36.31
C ARG A 177 3.61 -5.61 36.08
N ARG A 178 4.00 -5.39 34.82
CA ARG A 178 5.21 -4.65 34.48
C ARG A 178 5.11 -3.17 34.85
N ILE A 179 3.97 -2.54 34.58
CA ILE A 179 3.72 -1.13 34.93
C ILE A 179 3.84 -0.92 36.45
N ARG A 180 3.17 -1.76 37.26
CA ARG A 180 3.22 -1.66 38.73
C ARG A 180 4.65 -1.77 39.28
N ARG A 181 5.47 -2.67 38.72
CA ARG A 181 6.88 -2.82 39.14
C ARG A 181 7.70 -1.58 38.82
N LEU A 182 7.56 -1.05 37.61
CA LEU A 182 8.29 0.14 37.18
C LEU A 182 7.90 1.39 37.98
N GLU A 183 6.63 1.51 38.37
CA GLU A 183 6.17 2.58 39.25
C GLU A 183 6.79 2.50 40.65
N GLN A 184 6.95 1.30 41.21
CA GLN A 184 7.63 1.09 42.49
C GLN A 184 9.13 1.44 42.41
N GLU A 185 9.83 0.97 41.38
CA GLU A 185 11.25 1.32 41.15
C GLU A 185 11.43 2.84 41.00
N LYS A 186 10.53 3.50 40.24
CA LYS A 186 10.52 4.95 40.09
C LYS A 186 10.34 5.67 41.43
N GLN A 187 9.44 5.20 42.30
CA GLN A 187 9.24 5.79 43.62
C GLN A 187 10.46 5.59 44.52
N GLU A 188 11.08 4.40 44.49
CA GLU A 188 12.28 4.12 45.28
C GLU A 188 13.47 4.96 44.83
N LEU A 189 13.69 5.07 43.53
CA LEU A 189 14.74 5.91 42.94
C LEU A 189 14.53 7.38 43.27
N ASN A 190 13.28 7.89 43.22
CA ASN A 190 12.99 9.26 43.66
C ASN A 190 13.29 9.48 45.14
N ARG A 191 12.97 8.50 46.00
CA ARG A 191 13.31 8.57 47.43
C ARG A 191 14.82 8.57 47.65
N LYS A 192 15.57 7.74 46.92
CA LYS A 192 17.04 7.69 46.97
C LYS A 192 17.65 9.01 46.52
N LEU A 193 17.16 9.58 45.41
CA LEU A 193 17.61 10.87 44.89
C LEU A 193 17.36 12.01 45.89
N GLN A 194 16.20 12.03 46.54
CA GLN A 194 15.91 13.00 47.61
C GLN A 194 16.77 12.78 48.87
N GLY A 195 17.10 11.52 49.19
CA GLY A 195 17.99 11.16 50.30
C GLY A 195 19.44 11.57 50.07
N GLU A 196 19.96 11.39 48.86
CA GLU A 196 21.32 11.81 48.49
C GLU A 196 21.48 13.34 48.49
N LEU A 197 20.43 14.08 48.13
CA LEU A 197 20.39 15.54 48.21
C LEU A 197 20.44 16.07 49.66
N LEU A 198 20.12 15.24 50.66
CA LEU A 198 20.15 15.60 52.09
C LEU A 198 21.39 15.06 52.84
N GLY A 199 22.18 14.17 52.24
CA GLY A 199 23.33 13.50 52.89
C GLY A 199 24.73 14.03 52.54
N GLY A 200 24.85 15.00 51.62
CA GLY A 200 26.14 15.43 51.06
C GLY A 200 26.59 16.84 51.43
N ARG A 201 26.73 17.17 52.72
CA ARG A 201 27.53 18.34 53.16
C ARG A 201 28.43 17.98 54.35
N GLY A 202 29.72 17.79 54.08
CA GLY A 202 30.78 18.00 55.07
C GLY A 202 31.78 16.86 55.20
N GLN A 203 32.88 16.94 54.46
CA GLN A 203 34.21 17.20 55.05
C GLN A 203 35.27 17.34 53.95
N ARG A 204 36.02 18.44 54.03
CA ARG A 204 37.22 18.70 53.23
C ARG A 204 38.46 18.30 54.03
N ASP A 205 39.55 18.22 53.27
CA ASP A 205 40.96 18.22 53.64
C ASP A 205 41.52 16.80 53.84
N THR A 206 42.52 16.33 53.09
CA THR A 206 43.81 16.99 52.87
C THR A 206 44.49 16.66 51.52
N LEU A 207 45.34 17.61 51.13
CA LEU A 207 46.24 17.69 49.99
C LEU A 207 47.32 16.59 49.97
N THR A 208 47.67 16.04 48.79
CA THR A 208 49.08 15.76 48.39
C THR A 208 49.17 15.60 46.86
N THR A 209 49.99 16.45 46.26
CA THR A 209 50.48 16.43 44.88
C THR A 209 51.49 15.29 44.65
N TYR A 210 51.41 14.57 43.52
CA TYR A 210 52.61 14.02 42.87
C TYR A 210 52.41 13.76 41.37
N THR A 211 53.32 14.34 40.58
CA THR A 211 53.49 14.23 39.13
C THR A 211 54.46 13.10 38.74
N HIS A 212 54.13 12.25 37.76
CA HIS A 212 55.08 11.73 36.75
C HIS A 212 54.36 10.84 35.72
N LYS A 213 54.32 11.26 34.44
CA LYS A 213 55.23 10.95 33.32
C LYS A 213 54.93 9.62 32.61
N HIS A 214 54.59 9.76 31.33
CA HIS A 214 54.64 8.75 30.28
C HIS A 214 56.07 8.23 30.06
N PRO A 215 56.22 7.00 29.55
CA PRO A 215 57.29 6.67 28.63
C PRO A 215 56.76 6.27 27.23
N LEU A 216 57.59 6.70 26.28
CA LEU A 216 57.70 6.48 24.83
C LEU A 216 56.90 5.34 24.18
#